data_AF-A0A961SG92-F1
#
_entry.id   AF-A0A961SG92-F1
#
_cell.length_a   1.000
_cell.length_b   1.000
_cell.length_c   1.000
_cell.angle_alpha   90.00
_cell.angle_beta   90.00
_cell.angle_gamma   90.00
#
_symmetry.space_group_name_H-M   'P 1'
#
loop_
_entity.id
_entity.type
_entity.pdbx_description
1 polymer ?
#
loop_
_entity_poly.entity_id
_entity_poly.type
_entity_poly.pdbx_seq_one_letter_code
_entity_poly.pdbx_strand_id
1 'polypeptide(L)'
;MITKTDDLRSACQHLSQAKFVTVDTEFIRESTFWPELCLIQCATPKDNGGDGFIIDPLADGLDLAPFFELMADGNVEKVFHAARQDIEII
;
A
#
# COMPACT_ATOMS: atom_id res chain seq x y z
N MET A 1 -5.79 -0.58 -10.74
CA MET A 1 -4.40 -0.10 -10.73
C MET A 1 -4.43 1.39 -10.55
N ILE A 2 -3.70 1.90 -9.55
CA ILE A 2 -3.65 3.30 -9.13
C ILE A 2 -2.30 3.87 -9.55
N THR A 3 -2.33 4.95 -10.31
CA THR A 3 -1.13 5.64 -10.84
C THR A 3 -1.19 7.15 -10.62
N LYS A 4 -2.23 7.66 -9.94
CA LYS A 4 -2.46 9.08 -9.67
C LYS A 4 -2.75 9.33 -8.20
N THR A 5 -2.29 10.46 -7.68
CA THR A 5 -2.40 10.83 -6.27
C THR A 5 -3.85 10.94 -5.79
N ASP A 6 -4.77 11.46 -6.61
CA ASP A 6 -6.19 11.59 -6.23
C ASP A 6 -6.90 10.24 -6.10
N ASP A 7 -6.55 9.29 -6.98
CA ASP A 7 -7.06 7.91 -6.94
C ASP A 7 -6.49 7.20 -5.70
N LEU A 8 -5.20 7.41 -5.39
CA LEU A 8 -4.56 6.87 -4.19
C LEU A 8 -5.21 7.44 -2.92
N ARG A 9 -5.42 8.75 -2.85
CA ARG A 9 -6.09 9.40 -1.72
C ARG A 9 -7.48 8.83 -1.50
N SER A 10 -8.25 8.63 -2.57
CA SER A 10 -9.60 8.05 -2.50
C SER A 10 -9.57 6.60 -2.02
N ALA A 11 -8.61 5.81 -2.50
CA ALA A 11 -8.42 4.44 -2.05
C ALA A 11 -8.01 4.36 -0.57
N CYS A 12 -7.06 5.19 -0.13
CA CYS A 12 -6.65 5.26 1.28
C CYS A 12 -7.79 5.67 2.21
N GLN A 13 -8.64 6.61 1.80
CA GLN A 13 -9.85 6.98 2.56
C GLN A 13 -10.84 5.82 2.70
N HIS A 14 -11.01 5.01 1.65
CA HIS A 14 -11.85 3.82 1.70
C HIS A 14 -11.23 2.75 2.61
N LEU A 15 -9.94 2.47 2.43
CA LEU A 15 -9.17 1.52 3.24
C LEU A 15 -9.21 1.87 4.73
N SER A 16 -9.16 3.17 5.08
CA SER A 16 -9.19 3.62 6.47
C SER A 16 -10.52 3.41 7.19
N GLN A 17 -11.60 3.06 6.47
CA GLN A 17 -12.89 2.73 7.09
C GLN A 17 -12.97 1.27 7.55
N ALA A 18 -12.01 0.43 7.15
CA ALA A 18 -11.95 -0.96 7.59
C ALA A 18 -11.24 -1.07 8.95
N LYS A 19 -11.60 -2.10 9.72
CA LYS A 19 -10.91 -2.39 11.00
C LYS A 19 -9.45 -2.78 10.79
N PHE A 20 -9.19 -3.46 9.68
CA PHE A 20 -7.85 -3.81 9.24
C PHE A 20 -7.76 -3.76 7.73
N VAL A 21 -6.54 -3.64 7.23
CA VAL A 21 -6.20 -3.70 5.80
C VAL A 21 -5.09 -4.72 5.61
N THR A 22 -5.17 -5.53 4.56
CA THR A 22 -4.06 -6.41 4.18
C THR A 22 -3.12 -5.67 3.25
N VAL A 23 -1.82 -5.80 3.44
CA VAL A 23 -0.80 -5.14 2.63
C VAL A 23 0.28 -6.14 2.23
N ASP A 24 0.73 -6.03 0.99
CA ASP A 24 1.84 -6.80 0.40
C ASP A 24 2.62 -5.87 -0.54
N THR A 25 3.94 -6.07 -0.65
CA THR A 25 4.79 -5.24 -1.51
C THR A 25 5.68 -6.07 -2.42
N GLU A 26 5.89 -5.59 -3.65
CA GLU A 26 6.82 -6.17 -4.60
C GLU A 26 7.99 -5.20 -4.85
N PHE A 27 9.20 -5.73 -4.93
CA PHE A 27 10.41 -4.95 -5.09
C PHE A 27 11.42 -5.61 -6.04
N ILE A 28 12.26 -4.80 -6.68
CA ILE A 28 13.40 -5.26 -7.49
C ILE A 28 14.69 -5.07 -6.68
N ARG A 29 15.54 -6.10 -6.66
CA ARG A 29 16.84 -6.09 -5.94
C ARG A 29 18.01 -6.65 -6.76
N GLU A 30 17.75 -7.19 -7.94
CA GLU A 30 18.74 -7.87 -8.78
C GLU A 30 19.69 -6.90 -9.49
N SER A 31 19.20 -5.70 -9.81
CA SER A 31 19.91 -4.69 -10.59
C SER A 31 20.16 -3.38 -9.84
N THR A 32 19.70 -3.28 -8.59
CA THR A 32 19.74 -2.06 -7.78
C THR A 32 20.50 -2.27 -6.48
N PHE A 33 21.26 -1.26 -6.03
CA PHE A 33 21.98 -1.34 -4.74
C PHE A 33 21.01 -1.28 -3.55
N TRP A 34 19.96 -0.47 -3.66
CA TRP A 34 18.84 -0.41 -2.73
C TRP A 34 17.61 -1.06 -3.36
N PRO A 35 16.80 -1.82 -2.59
CA PRO A 35 15.53 -2.33 -3.10
C PRO A 35 14.66 -1.19 -3.60
N GLU A 36 14.11 -1.35 -4.79
CA GLU A 36 13.17 -0.41 -5.38
C GLU A 36 11.76 -0.95 -5.18
N LEU A 37 10.86 -0.17 -4.58
CA LEU A 37 9.46 -0.54 -4.36
C LEU A 37 8.70 -0.40 -5.68
N CYS A 38 8.21 -1.51 -6.23
CA CYS A 38 7.64 -1.58 -7.58
C CYS A 38 6.13 -1.83 -7.60
N LEU A 39 5.57 -2.39 -6.54
CA LEU A 39 4.13 -2.59 -6.43
C LEU A 39 3.71 -2.60 -4.96
N ILE A 40 2.52 -2.07 -4.69
CA ILE A 40 1.85 -2.23 -3.40
C ILE A 40 0.46 -2.81 -3.66
N GLN A 41 0.15 -3.92 -3.02
CA GLN A 41 -1.20 -4.48 -2.98
C GLN A 41 -1.86 -4.17 -1.64
N CYS A 42 -3.11 -3.74 -1.68
CA CYS A 42 -3.92 -3.51 -0.48
C CYS A 42 -5.32 -4.11 -0.64
N ALA A 43 -5.94 -4.60 0.44
CA ALA A 43 -7.33 -5.00 0.40
C ALA A 43 -8.07 -4.80 1.73
N THR A 44 -9.39 -4.61 1.64
CA THR A 44 -10.30 -4.64 2.79
C THR A 44 -10.85 -6.05 3.03
N PRO A 45 -11.30 -6.38 4.25
CA PRO A 45 -11.98 -7.65 4.50
C PRO A 45 -13.34 -7.70 3.79
N LYS A 46 -13.86 -8.92 3.59
CA LYS A 46 -15.11 -9.15 2.82
C LYS A 46 -16.34 -8.43 3.40
N ASP A 47 -16.41 -8.27 4.71
CA ASP A 47 -17.48 -7.53 5.40
C ASP A 47 -17.35 -6.00 5.25
N ASN A 48 -16.22 -5.53 4.73
CA ASN A 48 -15.95 -4.16 4.30
C ASN A 48 -15.84 -4.03 2.76
N GLY A 49 -16.53 -4.90 2.00
CA GLY A 49 -16.58 -4.87 0.53
C GLY A 49 -15.63 -5.87 -0.13
N GLY A 50 -14.49 -6.19 0.50
CA GLY A 50 -13.48 -7.08 -0.09
C GLY A 50 -12.76 -6.45 -1.29
N ASP A 51 -12.67 -5.12 -1.30
CA ASP A 51 -12.11 -4.34 -2.40
C ASP A 51 -10.58 -4.43 -2.38
N GLY A 52 -10.00 -4.73 -3.53
CA GLY A 52 -8.56 -4.85 -3.73
C GLY A 52 -8.02 -3.70 -4.56
N PHE A 53 -6.87 -3.17 -4.16
CA PHE A 53 -6.16 -2.08 -4.81
C PHE A 53 -4.74 -2.51 -5.14
N ILE A 54 -4.26 -2.07 -6.31
CA ILE A 54 -2.89 -2.25 -6.78
C ILE A 54 -2.37 -0.85 -7.09
N ILE A 55 -1.32 -0.43 -6.41
CA ILE A 55 -0.69 0.88 -6.54
C ILE A 55 0.65 0.68 -7.23
N ASP A 56 0.93 1.52 -8.23
CA ASP A 56 2.21 1.57 -8.95
C ASP A 56 3.06 2.72 -8.39
N PRO A 57 4.04 2.45 -7.51
CA PRO A 57 4.89 3.45 -6.87
C PRO A 57 5.83 4.16 -7.84
N LEU A 58 6.05 3.58 -9.04
CA LEU A 58 6.94 4.10 -10.06
C LEU A 58 6.23 5.01 -11.07
N ALA A 59 4.91 5.20 -10.92
CA ALA A 59 4.13 6.07 -11.77
C ALA A 59 4.59 7.54 -11.63
N ASP A 60 4.84 8.18 -12.77
CA ASP A 60 5.36 9.56 -12.81
C ASP A 60 4.39 10.55 -12.13
N GLY A 61 4.92 11.32 -11.17
CA GLY A 61 4.16 12.31 -10.41
C GLY A 61 3.22 11.75 -9.33
N LEU A 62 3.25 10.44 -9.04
CA LEU A 62 2.50 9.87 -7.92
C LEU A 62 3.14 10.28 -6.59
N ASP A 63 2.32 10.83 -5.69
CA ASP A 63 2.70 11.09 -4.31
C ASP A 63 2.17 9.99 -3.39
N LEU A 64 3.07 9.25 -2.75
CA LEU A 64 2.75 8.15 -1.83
C LEU A 64 2.40 8.62 -0.41
N ALA A 65 2.43 9.92 -0.11
CA ALA A 65 2.07 10.45 1.20
C ALA A 65 0.72 9.91 1.74
N PRO A 66 -0.37 9.80 0.95
CA PRO A 66 -1.64 9.24 1.46
C PRO A 66 -1.53 7.78 1.90
N PHE A 67 -0.67 6.99 1.25
CA PHE A 67 -0.41 5.61 1.64
C PHE A 67 0.34 5.57 2.98
N PHE A 68 1.41 6.36 3.12
CA PHE A 68 2.15 6.41 4.38
C PHE A 68 1.33 6.95 5.55
N GLU A 69 0.42 7.89 5.29
CA GLU A 69 -0.57 8.36 6.28
C GLU A 69 -1.47 7.22 6.77
N LEU A 70 -1.98 6.37 5.85
CA LEU A 70 -2.74 5.16 6.22
C LEU A 70 -1.89 4.17 7.03
N MET A 71 -0.63 3.96 6.65
CA MET A 71 0.29 3.09 7.37
C MET A 71 0.56 3.59 8.80
N ALA A 72 0.63 4.90 8.98
CA ALA A 72 0.84 5.55 10.28
C ALA A 72 -0.43 5.63 11.14
N ASP A 73 -1.63 5.42 10.58
CA ASP A 73 -2.88 5.51 11.33
C ASP A 73 -3.01 4.37 12.36
N GLY A 74 -2.88 4.71 13.65
CA GLY A 74 -3.01 3.76 14.75
C GLY A 74 -4.40 3.16 14.95
N ASN A 75 -5.43 3.69 14.29
CA ASN A 75 -6.80 3.17 14.38
C ASN A 75 -7.09 2.03 13.39
N VAL A 76 -6.21 1.83 12.40
CA VAL A 76 -6.35 0.80 11.36
C VAL A 76 -5.25 -0.22 11.56
N GLU A 77 -5.62 -1.50 11.75
CA GLU A 77 -4.63 -2.58 11.83
C GLU A 77 -4.10 -2.92 10.43
N LYS A 78 -2.78 -3.04 10.29
CA LYS A 78 -2.15 -3.44 9.02
C LYS A 78 -1.69 -4.89 9.12
N VAL A 79 -2.26 -5.74 8.28
CA VAL A 79 -1.97 -7.18 8.24
C VAL A 79 -1.05 -7.47 7.07
N PHE A 80 0.11 -8.04 7.37
CA PHE A 80 1.09 -8.50 6.40
C PHE A 80 1.37 -9.99 6.60
N HIS A 81 1.86 -10.66 5.56
CA HIS A 81 2.39 -12.01 5.67
C HIS A 81 3.92 -11.98 5.56
N ALA A 82 4.64 -12.40 6.60
CA ALA A 82 6.11 -12.39 6.61
C ALA A 82 6.76 -11.01 6.34
N ALA A 83 6.19 -9.96 6.96
CA ALA A 83 6.42 -8.53 6.73
C ALA A 83 7.86 -7.97 6.87
N ARG A 84 8.86 -8.80 7.16
CA ARG A 84 10.20 -8.31 7.48
C ARG A 84 10.78 -7.49 6.35
N GLN A 85 10.63 -7.97 5.11
CA GLN A 85 11.21 -7.30 3.95
C GLN A 85 10.41 -6.06 3.56
N ASP A 86 9.09 -6.11 3.71
CA ASP A 86 8.20 -4.96 3.47
C ASP A 86 8.57 -3.78 4.39
N ILE A 87 8.73 -4.05 5.70
CA ILE A 87 9.07 -3.02 6.68
C ILE A 87 10.50 -2.47 6.49
N GLU A 88 11.43 -3.26 5.95
CA GLU A 88 12.79 -2.79 5.65
C GLU A 88 12.84 -1.80 4.47
N ILE A 89 11.80 -1.75 3.63
CA ILE A 89 11.74 -0.93 2.42
C ILE A 89 10.88 0.33 2.59
N ILE A 90 9.88 0.29 3.48
CA ILE A 90 8.92 1.36 3.78
C ILE A 90 9.49 2.30 4.86
#